data_AF-A0A9D6HBE6-F1
#
_entry.id   AF-A0A9D6HBE6-F1
#
_cell.length_a   1.000
_cell.length_b   1.000
_cell.length_c   1.000
_cell.angle_alpha   90.00
_cell.angle_beta   90.00
_cell.angle_gamma   90.00
#
_symmetry.space_group_name_H-M   'P 1'
#
loop_
_entity.id
_entity.type
_entity.pdbx_description
1 polymer ?
#
loop_
_entity_poly.entity_id
_entity_poly.type
_entity_poly.pdbx_seq_one_letter_code
_entity_poly.pdbx_strand_id
1 'polypeptide(L)'
;MCAGRIAAALALAVLPALFAAEAGKLMRPTDGTAFPQGPIEIVARAPEGRIEIDGKPVEVEAPFPEVLHGKAEVASGEHVLALIWNGGRKEAKFFVGDNPPAGFQPFRPHPGFESAECAQCHSVSRRGTFRFSGDCFTCHTDEQFTAHHPHPKHQLEQCGMCHNAHGGTADAFLLYPKETACTICHSL
;
A
#
# COMPACT_ATOMS: atom_id res chain seq x y z
N MET A 1 27.01 -20.80 -58.40
CA MET A 1 27.84 -21.40 -57.35
C MET A 1 27.59 -20.62 -56.07
N CYS A 2 27.20 -21.35 -55.02
CA CYS A 2 27.13 -21.03 -53.57
C CYS A 2 26.64 -19.64 -53.12
N ALA A 3 25.43 -19.51 -52.56
CA ALA A 3 25.00 -19.93 -51.20
C ALA A 3 25.40 -18.91 -50.10
N GLY A 4 24.38 -18.37 -49.42
CA GLY A 4 24.57 -17.49 -48.26
C GLY A 4 23.27 -16.84 -47.79
N ARG A 5 22.31 -17.67 -47.34
CA ARG A 5 21.15 -17.21 -46.58
C ARG A 5 21.63 -16.70 -45.22
N ILE A 6 21.32 -15.46 -44.85
CA ILE A 6 21.29 -15.05 -43.44
C ILE A 6 19.85 -14.66 -43.13
N ALA A 7 19.12 -15.62 -42.56
CA ALA A 7 17.87 -15.39 -41.89
C ALA A 7 18.17 -14.67 -40.57
N ALA A 8 17.73 -13.42 -40.42
CA ALA A 8 17.65 -12.77 -39.12
C ALA A 8 16.34 -13.22 -38.46
N ALA A 9 16.40 -14.34 -37.74
CA ALA A 9 15.33 -14.80 -36.86
C ALA A 9 15.49 -14.17 -35.48
N LEU A 10 14.34 -13.81 -34.89
CA LEU A 10 14.09 -13.60 -33.45
C LEU A 10 14.94 -12.56 -32.71
N ALA A 11 14.30 -11.44 -32.39
CA ALA A 11 14.25 -11.01 -30.99
C ALA A 11 12.78 -10.76 -30.65
N LEU A 12 12.13 -11.82 -30.18
CA LEU A 12 10.87 -11.76 -29.48
C LEU A 12 11.11 -10.85 -28.26
N ALA A 13 10.66 -9.60 -28.32
CA ALA A 13 10.68 -8.70 -27.17
C ALA A 13 9.58 -9.12 -26.17
N VAL A 14 9.70 -10.34 -25.64
CA VAL A 14 9.06 -10.71 -24.39
C VAL A 14 10.02 -10.25 -23.32
N LEU A 15 9.68 -9.15 -22.66
CA LEU A 15 9.84 -8.92 -21.22
C LEU A 15 9.59 -7.43 -20.91
N PRO A 16 8.42 -7.12 -20.34
CA PRO A 16 8.38 -6.17 -19.25
C PRO A 16 7.77 -6.81 -18.00
N ALA A 17 7.93 -8.13 -17.81
CA ALA A 17 7.50 -8.77 -16.56
C ALA A 17 8.39 -8.34 -15.37
N LEU A 18 9.60 -7.86 -15.64
CA LEU A 18 10.56 -7.41 -14.61
C LEU A 18 10.28 -6.02 -14.04
N PHE A 19 9.38 -5.23 -14.66
CA PHE A 19 8.93 -3.92 -14.15
C PHE A 19 7.51 -3.94 -13.58
N ALA A 20 6.91 -5.12 -13.38
CA ALA A 20 5.72 -5.27 -12.55
C ALA A 20 6.09 -5.11 -11.06
N ALA A 21 6.76 -4.00 -10.70
CA ALA A 21 6.95 -3.59 -9.33
C ALA A 21 5.57 -3.29 -8.75
N GLU A 22 5.16 -4.04 -7.72
CA GLU A 22 4.08 -3.72 -6.77
C GLU A 22 2.88 -2.93 -7.32
N ALA A 23 2.29 -3.37 -8.44
CA ALA A 23 1.21 -2.60 -9.07
C ALA A 23 0.01 -2.45 -8.12
N GLY A 24 -0.24 -3.43 -7.26
CA GLY A 24 -1.26 -3.39 -6.20
C GLY A 24 -0.70 -3.07 -4.82
N LYS A 25 -1.17 -1.97 -4.23
CA LYS A 25 -0.90 -1.58 -2.83
C LYS A 25 -2.20 -1.49 -2.05
N LEU A 26 -2.24 -2.18 -0.92
CA LEU A 26 -3.35 -2.11 0.04
C LEU A 26 -2.86 -1.29 1.22
N MET A 27 -3.45 -0.11 1.44
CA MET A 27 -3.03 0.82 2.48
C MET A 27 -3.92 0.71 3.71
N ARG A 28 -5.23 0.48 3.53
CA ARG A 28 -6.20 0.29 4.60
C ARG A 28 -7.25 -0.74 4.20
N PRO A 29 -7.63 -1.63 5.12
CA PRO A 29 -6.88 -2.08 6.31
C PRO A 29 -5.50 -2.66 6.01
N THR A 30 -4.60 -2.56 6.99
CA THR A 30 -3.36 -3.36 7.05
C THR A 30 -3.67 -4.78 7.54
N ASP A 31 -2.79 -5.75 7.26
CA ASP A 31 -2.98 -7.12 7.75
C ASP A 31 -2.99 -7.20 9.29
N GLY A 32 -3.84 -8.05 9.86
CA GLY A 32 -3.99 -8.21 11.30
C GLY A 32 -4.62 -6.99 12.01
N THR A 33 -5.48 -6.24 11.32
CA THR A 33 -6.12 -5.05 11.90
C THR A 33 -7.49 -5.37 12.50
N ALA A 34 -7.80 -4.82 13.67
CA ALA A 34 -9.12 -4.83 14.28
C ALA A 34 -9.78 -3.44 14.20
N PHE A 35 -11.07 -3.42 13.89
CA PHE A 35 -11.93 -2.25 13.96
C PHE A 35 -13.10 -2.49 14.93
N PRO A 36 -13.61 -1.44 15.59
CA PRO A 36 -14.90 -1.52 16.26
C PRO A 36 -16.02 -1.81 15.25
N GLN A 37 -17.20 -2.19 15.74
CA GLN A 37 -18.37 -2.37 14.87
C GLN A 37 -18.71 -1.05 14.14
N GLY A 38 -18.86 -1.13 12.81
CA GLY A 38 -19.23 0.00 11.96
C GLY A 38 -18.57 -0.05 10.59
N PRO A 39 -18.70 1.03 9.80
CA PRO A 39 -18.10 1.10 8.49
C PRO A 39 -16.57 1.14 8.59
N ILE A 40 -15.91 0.33 7.79
CA ILE A 40 -14.45 0.40 7.60
C ILE A 40 -14.13 1.23 6.37
N GLU A 41 -12.98 1.88 6.41
CA GLU A 41 -12.44 2.62 5.27
C GLU A 41 -11.41 1.77 4.52
N ILE A 42 -11.57 1.71 3.21
CA ILE A 42 -10.73 0.94 2.30
C ILE A 42 -9.95 1.93 1.45
N VAL A 43 -8.63 1.81 1.48
CA VAL A 43 -7.73 2.63 0.64
C VAL A 43 -6.74 1.70 -0.03
N ALA A 44 -6.76 1.68 -1.35
CA ALA A 44 -5.89 0.85 -2.15
C ALA A 44 -5.46 1.57 -3.43
N ARG A 45 -4.44 1.03 -4.10
CA ARG A 45 -3.98 1.50 -5.40
C ARG A 45 -3.67 0.32 -6.30
N ALA A 46 -4.31 0.22 -7.46
CA ALA A 46 -3.94 -0.72 -8.51
C ALA A 46 -4.51 -0.30 -9.89
N PRO A 47 -3.80 -0.62 -10.98
CA PRO A 47 -4.32 -0.43 -12.34
C PRO A 47 -5.51 -1.36 -12.58
N GLU A 48 -6.67 -0.79 -12.93
CA GLU A 48 -7.93 -1.55 -13.11
C GLU A 48 -8.26 -2.45 -11.91
N GLY A 49 -7.91 -1.98 -10.70
CA GLY A 49 -8.12 -2.75 -9.48
C GLY A 49 -9.59 -2.82 -9.08
N ARG A 50 -9.95 -3.93 -8.43
CA ARG A 50 -11.22 -4.07 -7.71
C ARG A 50 -10.99 -4.59 -6.30
N ILE A 51 -11.99 -4.39 -5.45
CA ILE A 51 -11.99 -4.82 -4.05
C ILE A 51 -13.03 -5.91 -3.84
N GLU A 52 -12.65 -6.92 -3.06
CA GLU A 52 -13.56 -7.93 -2.52
C GLU A 52 -13.38 -8.07 -1.00
N ILE A 53 -14.47 -8.26 -0.27
CA ILE A 53 -14.45 -8.73 1.14
C ILE A 53 -15.07 -10.12 1.15
N ASP A 54 -14.32 -11.11 1.63
CA ASP A 54 -14.72 -12.52 1.66
C ASP A 54 -15.19 -13.05 0.29
N GLY A 55 -14.52 -12.58 -0.78
CA GLY A 55 -14.85 -12.92 -2.16
C GLY A 55 -16.08 -12.21 -2.73
N LYS A 56 -16.75 -11.34 -1.96
CA LYS A 56 -17.86 -10.51 -2.43
C LYS A 56 -17.34 -9.16 -2.91
N PRO A 57 -17.72 -8.68 -4.10
CA PRO A 57 -17.31 -7.36 -4.56
C PRO A 57 -17.75 -6.24 -3.61
N VAL A 58 -16.88 -5.24 -3.43
CA VAL A 58 -17.17 -4.01 -2.70
C VAL A 58 -17.14 -2.83 -3.67
N GLU A 59 -18.16 -1.98 -3.60
CA GLU A 59 -18.18 -0.74 -4.36
C GLU A 59 -17.13 0.23 -3.82
N VAL A 60 -16.28 0.73 -4.71
CA VAL A 60 -15.25 1.70 -4.43
C VAL A 60 -15.26 2.80 -5.48
N GLU A 61 -15.00 4.01 -5.05
CA GLU A 61 -14.78 5.15 -5.91
C GLU A 61 -13.33 5.16 -6.40
N ALA A 62 -13.11 5.76 -7.56
CA ALA A 62 -11.79 6.01 -8.11
C ALA A 62 -11.53 7.53 -8.18
N PRO A 63 -11.24 8.19 -7.04
CA PRO A 63 -11.09 9.64 -6.98
C PRO A 63 -9.90 10.14 -7.83
N PHE A 64 -8.90 9.28 -8.06
CA PHE A 64 -7.76 9.53 -8.92
C PHE A 64 -7.40 8.26 -9.70
N PRO A 65 -6.65 8.36 -10.82
CA PRO A 65 -6.23 7.18 -11.58
C PRO A 65 -5.54 6.14 -10.69
N GLU A 66 -6.02 4.90 -10.78
CA GLU A 66 -5.53 3.72 -10.04
C GLU A 66 -5.76 3.78 -8.52
N VAL A 67 -6.34 4.84 -7.96
CA VAL A 67 -6.66 4.94 -6.53
C VAL A 67 -8.07 4.41 -6.31
N LEU A 68 -8.24 3.54 -5.32
CA LEU A 68 -9.52 2.99 -4.91
C LEU A 68 -9.80 3.45 -3.47
N HIS A 69 -10.95 4.07 -3.27
CA HIS A 69 -11.41 4.51 -1.96
C HIS A 69 -12.85 4.09 -1.76
N GLY A 70 -13.16 3.50 -0.61
CA GLY A 70 -14.53 3.10 -0.31
C GLY A 70 -14.76 2.96 1.18
N LYS A 71 -16.04 2.91 1.54
CA LYS A 71 -16.51 2.56 2.88
C LYS A 71 -17.40 1.35 2.80
N ALA A 72 -17.19 0.38 3.66
CA ALA A 72 -17.97 -0.85 3.69
C ALA A 72 -18.51 -1.11 5.09
N GLU A 73 -19.80 -1.36 5.18
CA GLU A 73 -20.42 -1.97 6.37
C GLU A 73 -20.06 -3.45 6.40
N VAL A 74 -19.41 -3.88 7.46
CA VAL A 74 -18.92 -5.27 7.60
C VAL A 74 -19.53 -5.89 8.85
N ALA A 75 -19.94 -7.15 8.72
CA ALA A 75 -20.46 -7.91 9.85
C ALA A 75 -19.39 -8.06 10.94
N SER A 76 -19.80 -8.36 12.16
CA SER A 76 -18.80 -8.70 13.18
C SER A 76 -18.16 -10.05 12.86
N GLY A 77 -16.84 -10.15 13.02
CA GLY A 77 -16.07 -11.35 12.74
C GLY A 77 -14.72 -11.09 12.08
N GLU A 78 -14.04 -12.17 11.71
CA GLU A 78 -12.84 -12.13 10.89
C GLU A 78 -13.21 -12.10 9.40
N HIS A 79 -12.46 -11.32 8.64
CA HIS A 79 -12.69 -11.06 7.22
C HIS A 79 -11.38 -11.01 6.44
N VAL A 80 -11.47 -11.26 5.14
CA VAL A 80 -10.36 -11.10 4.19
C VAL A 80 -10.72 -10.02 3.18
N LEU A 81 -9.94 -8.95 3.16
CA LEU A 81 -9.96 -7.95 2.11
C LEU A 81 -9.01 -8.37 0.99
N ALA A 82 -9.47 -8.35 -0.25
CA ALA A 82 -8.66 -8.63 -1.42
C ALA A 82 -8.67 -7.47 -2.40
N LEU A 83 -7.48 -7.00 -2.76
CA LEU A 83 -7.21 -6.15 -3.90
C LEU A 83 -6.81 -7.03 -5.09
N ILE A 84 -7.50 -6.90 -6.21
CA ILE A 84 -7.30 -7.75 -7.39
C ILE A 84 -7.16 -6.89 -8.62
N TRP A 85 -6.15 -7.16 -9.44
CA TRP A 85 -5.88 -6.42 -10.68
C TRP A 85 -5.29 -7.33 -11.75
N ASN A 86 -5.12 -6.78 -12.96
CA ASN A 86 -4.45 -7.47 -14.05
C ASN A 86 -2.96 -7.66 -13.71
N GLY A 87 -2.63 -8.87 -13.25
CA GLY A 87 -1.26 -9.23 -12.88
C GLY A 87 -1.04 -9.53 -11.40
N GLY A 88 -2.08 -9.50 -10.55
CA GLY A 88 -1.91 -9.94 -9.18
C GLY A 88 -3.12 -9.84 -8.27
N ARG A 89 -2.91 -10.32 -7.05
CA ARG A 89 -3.84 -10.25 -5.92
C ARG A 89 -3.05 -9.96 -4.66
N LYS A 90 -3.57 -9.08 -3.80
CA LYS A 90 -3.02 -8.79 -2.47
C LYS A 90 -4.15 -8.88 -1.45
N GLU A 91 -3.88 -9.49 -0.31
CA GLU A 91 -4.88 -9.72 0.73
C GLU A 91 -4.42 -9.14 2.07
N ALA A 92 -5.38 -8.75 2.89
CA ALA A 92 -5.20 -8.46 4.31
C ALA A 92 -6.35 -9.05 5.11
N LYS A 93 -6.02 -9.70 6.22
CA LYS A 93 -6.98 -10.15 7.22
C LYS A 93 -7.30 -9.00 8.15
N PHE A 94 -8.59 -8.83 8.48
CA PHE A 94 -9.03 -7.87 9.47
C PHE A 94 -10.19 -8.42 10.30
N PHE A 95 -10.42 -7.83 11.46
CA PHE A 95 -11.51 -8.19 12.38
C PHE A 95 -12.41 -6.98 12.61
N VAL A 96 -13.72 -7.22 12.72
CA VAL A 96 -14.71 -6.20 13.08
C VAL A 96 -15.49 -6.63 14.31
N GLY A 97 -15.58 -5.75 15.29
CA GLY A 97 -16.37 -5.93 16.50
C GLY A 97 -15.54 -5.92 17.78
N ASP A 98 -16.17 -6.34 18.86
CA ASP A 98 -15.56 -6.35 20.19
C ASP A 98 -14.69 -7.60 20.41
N ASN A 99 -13.68 -7.48 21.27
CA ASN A 99 -12.80 -8.58 21.68
C ASN A 99 -12.10 -9.32 20.51
N PRO A 100 -11.25 -8.62 19.74
CA PRO A 100 -10.54 -9.24 18.62
C PRO A 100 -9.69 -10.45 19.06
N PRO A 101 -9.62 -11.51 18.23
CA PRO A 101 -8.75 -12.67 18.47
C PRO A 101 -7.27 -12.28 18.54
N ALA A 102 -6.45 -13.18 19.10
CA ALA A 102 -5.01 -13.00 19.12
C ALA A 102 -4.46 -12.84 17.69
N GLY A 103 -3.59 -11.84 17.48
CA GLY A 103 -3.04 -11.50 16.17
C GLY A 103 -3.74 -10.33 15.48
N PHE A 104 -4.90 -9.89 15.98
CA PHE A 104 -5.53 -8.65 15.51
C PHE A 104 -5.27 -7.51 16.50
N GLN A 105 -4.84 -6.36 15.98
CA GLN A 105 -4.53 -5.17 16.78
C GLN A 105 -5.39 -3.99 16.36
N PRO A 106 -5.78 -3.08 17.26
CA PRO A 106 -6.56 -1.91 16.91
C PRO A 106 -5.89 -1.08 15.79
N PHE A 107 -6.66 -0.71 14.76
CA PHE A 107 -6.19 0.23 13.76
C PHE A 107 -5.85 1.57 14.40
N ARG A 108 -4.67 2.10 14.12
CA ARG A 108 -4.29 3.46 14.50
C ARG A 108 -4.13 4.30 13.23
N PRO A 109 -4.99 5.31 13.00
CA PRO A 109 -4.74 6.27 11.92
C PRO A 109 -3.46 7.05 12.22
N HIS A 110 -2.84 7.63 11.19
CA HIS A 110 -1.78 8.60 11.41
C HIS A 110 -2.35 9.76 12.26
N PRO A 111 -1.73 10.11 13.41
CA PRO A 111 -2.34 11.04 14.35
C PRO A 111 -2.63 12.41 13.72
N GLY A 112 -3.82 12.97 14.01
CA GLY A 112 -4.24 14.29 13.50
C GLY A 112 -4.81 14.27 12.08
N PHE A 113 -4.98 13.08 11.50
CA PHE A 113 -5.44 12.87 10.14
C PHE A 113 -6.61 11.88 10.06
N GLU A 114 -7.42 11.80 11.11
CA GLU A 114 -8.61 10.93 11.20
C GLU A 114 -9.63 11.21 10.07
N SER A 115 -9.61 12.43 9.54
CA SER A 115 -10.48 12.93 8.46
C SER A 115 -9.70 13.65 7.36
N ALA A 116 -8.44 13.27 7.14
CA ALA A 116 -7.57 13.97 6.22
C ALA A 116 -8.00 13.79 4.76
N GLU A 117 -8.12 14.91 4.05
CA GLU A 117 -8.34 14.89 2.61
C GLU A 117 -7.09 14.39 1.88
N CYS A 118 -7.28 13.61 0.82
CA CYS A 118 -6.19 13.06 0.02
C CYS A 118 -5.15 14.12 -0.39
N ALA A 119 -5.63 15.32 -0.73
CA ALA A 119 -4.83 16.45 -1.21
C ALA A 119 -3.94 17.10 -0.15
N GLN A 120 -4.12 16.78 1.14
CA GLN A 120 -3.21 17.27 2.19
C GLN A 120 -1.83 16.61 2.11
N CYS A 121 -1.79 15.34 1.66
CA CYS A 121 -0.56 14.55 1.54
C CYS A 121 -0.21 14.21 0.09
N HIS A 122 -1.14 14.36 -0.85
CA HIS A 122 -0.92 14.02 -2.25
C HIS A 122 -1.15 15.20 -3.18
N SER A 123 -0.43 15.20 -4.29
CA SER A 123 -0.60 16.16 -5.38
C SER A 123 -1.00 15.41 -6.65
N VAL A 124 -1.72 16.13 -7.51
CA VAL A 124 -2.01 15.68 -8.87
C VAL A 124 -1.19 16.53 -9.82
N SER A 125 -0.29 15.90 -10.56
CA SER A 125 0.49 16.61 -11.58
C SER A 125 -0.42 17.08 -12.72
N ARG A 126 0.05 18.03 -13.54
CA ARG A 126 -0.68 18.51 -14.74
C ARG A 126 -1.11 17.39 -15.71
N ARG A 127 -0.41 16.25 -15.69
CA ARG A 127 -0.71 15.05 -16.51
C ARG A 127 -1.65 14.06 -15.80
N GLY A 128 -2.25 14.44 -14.68
CA GLY A 128 -3.19 13.61 -13.91
C GLY A 128 -2.54 12.58 -12.98
N THR A 129 -1.20 12.50 -12.92
CA THR A 129 -0.54 11.55 -12.02
C THR A 129 -0.72 11.96 -10.56
N PHE A 130 -1.37 11.10 -9.77
CA PHE A 130 -1.47 11.21 -8.32
C PHE A 130 -0.15 10.75 -7.67
N ARG A 131 0.49 11.63 -6.92
CA ARG A 131 1.78 11.37 -6.25
C ARG A 131 1.70 11.81 -4.81
N PHE A 132 2.37 11.08 -3.94
CA PHE A 132 2.63 11.58 -2.59
C PHE A 132 3.50 12.83 -2.71
N SER A 133 2.98 13.96 -2.23
CA SER A 133 3.65 15.26 -2.21
C SER A 133 3.89 15.76 -0.79
N GLY A 134 3.29 15.12 0.19
CA GLY A 134 3.51 15.36 1.59
C GLY A 134 4.97 15.07 1.86
N ASP A 135 5.77 16.11 1.99
CA ASP A 135 7.04 15.93 2.65
C ASP A 135 6.71 15.59 4.11
N CYS A 136 7.13 14.43 4.61
CA CYS A 136 6.98 14.07 6.03
C CYS A 136 7.48 15.20 6.92
N PHE A 137 8.47 15.95 6.43
CA PHE A 137 9.07 17.10 7.12
C PHE A 137 8.20 18.36 7.15
N THR A 138 7.04 18.38 6.49
CA THR A 138 6.05 19.46 6.63
C THR A 138 5.46 19.47 8.04
N CYS A 139 5.31 18.29 8.65
CA CYS A 139 4.73 18.12 9.98
C CYS A 139 5.74 17.59 11.00
N HIS A 140 6.74 16.84 10.56
CA HIS A 140 7.77 16.26 11.43
C HIS A 140 9.11 16.98 11.31
N THR A 141 9.85 17.11 12.41
CA THR A 141 11.21 17.65 12.34
C THR A 141 12.22 16.54 12.10
N ASP A 142 13.41 16.87 11.57
CA ASP A 142 14.46 15.88 11.32
C ASP A 142 14.94 15.21 12.62
N GLU A 143 14.96 15.97 13.72
CA GLU A 143 15.34 15.49 15.05
C GLU A 143 14.42 14.37 15.56
N GLN A 144 13.14 14.40 15.18
CA GLN A 144 12.19 13.34 15.54
C GLN A 144 12.51 12.00 14.88
N PHE A 145 13.12 12.02 13.69
CA PHE A 145 13.47 10.80 12.95
C PHE A 145 14.88 10.31 13.28
N THR A 146 15.85 11.22 13.36
CA THR A 146 17.27 10.89 13.60
C THR A 146 17.50 10.15 14.92
N ALA A 147 16.64 10.35 15.93
CA ALA A 147 16.70 9.59 17.19
C ALA A 147 16.39 8.08 17.04
N HIS A 148 15.69 7.69 15.98
CA HIS A 148 15.15 6.33 15.79
C HIS A 148 15.59 5.65 14.49
N HIS A 149 16.05 6.41 13.50
CA HIS A 149 16.48 5.88 12.21
C HIS A 149 17.98 5.57 12.21
N PRO A 150 18.40 4.35 11.85
CA PRO A 150 19.81 4.01 11.69
C PRO A 150 20.40 4.59 10.38
N HIS A 151 19.54 5.00 9.44
CA HIS A 151 19.94 5.63 8.19
C HIS A 151 19.77 7.15 8.28
N PRO A 152 20.77 7.94 7.86
CA PRO A 152 20.59 9.37 7.71
C PRO A 152 19.59 9.65 6.58
N LYS A 153 18.84 10.75 6.70
CA LYS A 153 17.77 11.16 5.76
C LYS A 153 18.13 11.02 4.28
N HIS A 154 19.32 11.50 3.90
CA HIS A 154 19.79 11.49 2.51
C HIS A 154 20.04 10.07 1.94
N GLN A 155 20.11 9.04 2.79
CA GLN A 155 20.26 7.65 2.34
C GLN A 155 18.92 6.95 2.12
N LEU A 156 17.86 7.38 2.79
CA LEU A 156 16.51 6.82 2.68
C LEU A 156 15.46 7.94 2.65
N GLU A 157 15.31 8.57 1.49
CA GLU A 157 14.34 9.67 1.29
C GLU A 157 12.90 9.15 1.06
N GLN A 158 12.75 7.88 0.69
CA GLN A 158 11.44 7.27 0.41
C GLN A 158 10.86 6.62 1.67
N CYS A 159 10.39 7.44 2.62
CA CYS A 159 9.79 6.97 3.89
C CYS A 159 8.69 5.91 3.68
N GLY A 160 7.91 6.06 2.60
CA GLY A 160 6.81 5.15 2.23
C GLY A 160 7.24 3.75 1.77
N MET A 161 8.54 3.46 1.62
CA MET A 161 9.02 2.09 1.40
C MET A 161 8.86 1.22 2.64
N CYS A 162 8.93 1.84 3.82
CA CYS A 162 8.83 1.15 5.11
C CYS A 162 7.60 1.57 5.90
N HIS A 163 7.13 2.81 5.75
CA HIS A 163 6.05 3.38 6.56
C HIS A 163 4.75 3.53 5.78
N ASN A 164 3.62 3.32 6.45
CA ASN A 164 2.29 3.61 5.94
C ASN A 164 1.74 4.90 6.54
N ALA A 165 1.78 5.99 5.77
CA ALA A 165 1.22 7.28 6.20
C ALA A 165 -0.31 7.26 6.39
N HIS A 166 -1.00 6.22 5.92
CA HIS A 166 -2.43 6.05 6.14
C HIS A 166 -2.76 5.44 7.52
N GLY A 167 -1.74 5.05 8.31
CA GLY A 167 -1.89 4.38 9.59
C GLY A 167 -1.71 2.87 9.52
N GLY A 168 -1.94 2.19 10.63
CA GLY A 168 -1.80 0.74 10.74
C GLY A 168 -1.76 0.26 12.18
N THR A 169 -1.30 -0.97 12.38
CA THR A 169 -1.21 -1.60 13.69
C THR A 169 0.21 -1.54 14.27
N ALA A 170 1.22 -1.66 13.42
CA ALA A 170 2.63 -1.66 13.82
C ALA A 170 3.10 -0.29 14.33
N ASP A 171 4.08 -0.30 15.24
CA ASP A 171 4.73 0.93 15.69
C ASP A 171 5.44 1.64 14.54
N ALA A 172 5.41 2.97 14.59
CA ALA A 172 5.78 3.84 13.49
C ALA A 172 5.09 3.51 12.15
N PHE A 173 3.99 2.76 12.17
CA PHE A 173 3.24 2.33 10.98
C PHE A 173 4.09 1.58 9.96
N LEU A 174 5.00 0.71 10.42
CA LEU A 174 5.80 -0.10 9.52
C LEU A 174 4.92 -1.06 8.70
N LEU A 175 5.22 -1.18 7.40
CA LEU A 175 4.58 -2.09 6.46
C LEU A 175 4.96 -3.56 6.72
N TYR A 176 6.07 -3.78 7.41
CA TYR A 176 6.63 -5.09 7.73
C TYR A 176 7.19 -5.07 9.16
N PRO A 177 7.42 -6.25 9.79
CA PRO A 177 8.26 -6.33 10.97
C PRO A 177 9.60 -5.63 10.74
N LYS A 178 10.16 -5.01 11.79
CA LYS A 178 11.39 -4.22 11.70
C LYS A 178 12.53 -5.02 11.06
N GLU A 179 12.70 -6.27 11.48
CA GLU A 179 13.72 -7.18 11.00
C GLU A 179 13.57 -7.40 9.48
N THR A 180 12.35 -7.67 9.03
CA THR A 180 12.01 -7.81 7.61
C THR A 180 12.31 -6.53 6.84
N ALA A 181 11.96 -5.37 7.38
CA ALA A 181 12.22 -4.08 6.72
C ALA A 181 13.71 -3.84 6.48
N CYS A 182 14.58 -4.23 7.42
CA CYS A 182 16.03 -4.15 7.23
C CYS A 182 16.53 -5.05 6.10
N THR A 183 15.96 -6.26 5.99
CA THR A 183 16.38 -7.25 4.99
C THR A 183 15.96 -6.93 3.56
N ILE A 184 15.10 -5.92 3.35
CA ILE A 184 14.75 -5.43 2.00
C ILE A 184 16.01 -5.00 1.23
N CYS A 185 16.99 -4.43 1.94
CA CYS A 185 18.24 -3.95 1.34
C CYS A 185 19.49 -4.66 1.87
N HIS A 186 19.46 -5.18 3.11
CA HIS A 186 20.62 -5.80 3.75
C HIS A 186 20.50 -7.31 3.77
N SER A 187 21.56 -8.01 3.37
CA SER A 187 21.69 -9.45 3.64
C SER A 187 22.29 -9.61 5.04
N LEU A 188 21.42 -9.68 6.04
CA LEU A 188 21.77 -9.84 7.46
C LEU A 188 22.00 -11.31 7.84
#